data_AF-A0A1V9G4G0-F1
#
_entry.id   AF-A0A1V9G4G0-F1
#
_cell.length_a   1.000
_cell.length_b   1.000
_cell.length_c   1.000
_cell.angle_alpha   90.00
_cell.angle_beta   90.00
_cell.angle_gamma   90.00
#
_symmetry.space_group_name_H-M   'P 1'
#
loop_
_entity.id
_entity.type
_entity.pdbx_description
1 polymer ?
#
loop_
_entity_poly.entity_id
_entity_poly.type
_entity_poly.pdbx_seq_one_letter_code
_entity_poly.pdbx_strand_id
1 'polypeptide(L)'
;MAKRGFLDGYKTYDTSNGYGDPDKWRSAFRTRMNADEAKAILARTGESPHSILGVSTNATISEIKSAYRTKMKQWHPDSNQHQIEKAVEMAQKLSAAYATLNPKQKK
;
A
#
# COMPACT_ATOMS: atom_id res chain seq x y z
N MET A 1 -26.65 6.12 36.39
CA MET A 1 -26.05 4.93 35.71
C MET A 1 -24.78 5.39 35.02
N ALA A 2 -23.61 4.96 35.48
CA ALA A 2 -22.33 5.36 34.89
C ALA A 2 -22.15 4.68 33.52
N LYS A 3 -21.80 5.46 32.49
CA LYS A 3 -21.51 4.93 31.16
C LYS A 3 -20.16 4.21 31.20
N ARG A 4 -20.11 2.96 30.76
CA ARG A 4 -18.86 2.21 30.56
C ARG A 4 -17.94 2.97 29.61
N GLY A 5 -16.65 3.09 29.96
CA GLY A 5 -15.64 3.76 29.13
C GLY A 5 -15.37 2.98 27.83
N PHE A 6 -14.83 3.65 26.81
CA PHE A 6 -14.56 3.04 25.48
C PHE A 6 -13.70 1.76 25.54
N LEU A 7 -12.83 1.62 26.55
CA LEU A 7 -11.97 0.45 26.76
C LEU A 7 -12.50 -0.56 27.79
N ASP A 8 -13.67 -0.33 28.38
CA ASP A 8 -14.19 -1.18 29.44
C ASP A 8 -14.62 -2.55 28.86
N GLY A 9 -13.77 -3.57 29.05
CA GLY A 9 -13.95 -4.94 28.53
C GLY A 9 -12.92 -5.37 27.47
N TYR A 10 -12.05 -4.48 27.00
CA TYR A 10 -10.95 -4.85 26.10
C TYR A 10 -9.70 -5.23 26.90
N LYS A 11 -9.07 -6.37 26.55
CA LYS A 11 -7.73 -6.72 27.05
C LYS A 11 -6.73 -5.67 26.56
N THR A 12 -6.22 -4.85 27.47
CA THR A 12 -5.06 -4.00 27.19
C THR A 12 -3.81 -4.87 27.31
N TYR A 13 -3.10 -5.04 26.20
CA TYR A 13 -1.81 -5.71 26.24
C TYR A 13 -0.79 -4.74 26.85
N ASP A 14 -0.03 -5.20 27.84
CA ASP A 14 1.10 -4.44 28.39
C ASP A 14 2.19 -4.30 27.32
N THR A 15 2.39 -3.07 26.85
CA THR A 15 3.41 -2.73 25.85
C THR A 15 4.75 -2.30 26.47
N SER A 16 4.92 -2.43 27.80
CA SER A 16 6.15 -2.06 28.51
C SER A 16 7.39 -2.83 28.02
N ASN A 17 7.25 -4.14 27.77
CA ASN A 17 8.26 -4.99 27.16
C ASN A 17 8.06 -5.08 25.64
N GLY A 18 8.03 -3.91 24.99
CA GLY A 18 7.69 -3.71 23.57
C GLY A 18 8.17 -4.82 22.63
N TYR A 19 7.23 -5.46 21.95
CA TYR A 19 7.53 -6.32 20.80
C TYR A 19 8.23 -5.47 19.73
N GLY A 20 9.53 -5.67 19.56
CA GLY A 20 10.32 -5.08 18.48
C GLY A 20 10.83 -3.66 18.72
N ASP A 21 11.95 -3.37 18.09
CA ASP A 21 12.59 -2.05 18.07
C ASP A 21 11.92 -1.19 16.98
N PRO A 22 11.30 -0.05 17.34
CA PRO A 22 10.63 0.84 16.38
C PRO A 22 11.51 1.27 15.22
N ASP A 23 12.82 1.45 15.45
CA ASP A 23 13.75 1.85 14.41
C ASP A 23 14.10 0.69 13.50
N LYS A 24 14.18 -0.54 14.01
CA LYS A 24 14.27 -1.74 13.17
C LYS A 24 13.03 -1.91 12.30
N TRP A 25 11.84 -1.64 12.83
CA TRP A 25 10.60 -1.68 12.04
C TRP A 25 10.54 -0.59 10.98
N ARG A 26 10.92 0.65 11.31
CA ARG A 26 11.02 1.73 10.33
C ARG A 26 12.03 1.42 9.24
N SER A 27 13.19 0.88 9.61
CA SER A 27 14.23 0.47 8.65
C SER A 27 13.71 -0.66 7.76
N ALA A 28 13.17 -1.73 8.34
CA ALA A 28 12.62 -2.85 7.58
C ALA A 28 11.46 -2.42 6.66
N PHE A 29 10.59 -1.50 7.11
CA PHE A 29 9.53 -0.93 6.30
C PHE A 29 10.09 -0.08 5.15
N ARG A 30 11.09 0.78 5.40
CA ARG A 30 11.77 1.57 4.35
C ARG A 30 12.44 0.68 3.32
N THR A 31 13.10 -0.39 3.74
CA THR A 31 13.71 -1.38 2.84
C THR A 31 12.64 -2.10 2.01
N ARG A 32 11.53 -2.54 2.64
CA ARG A 32 10.45 -3.30 1.97
C ARG A 32 9.47 -2.45 1.15
N MET A 33 9.43 -1.13 1.38
CA MET A 33 8.57 -0.17 0.68
C MET A 33 9.44 0.90 0.02
N ASN A 34 10.49 0.46 -0.70
CA ASN A 34 11.41 1.42 -1.29
C ASN A 34 10.87 2.01 -2.61
N ALA A 35 10.99 3.32 -2.77
CA ALA A 35 10.63 4.01 -4.02
C ALA A 35 11.50 3.53 -5.19
N ASP A 36 12.70 3.06 -4.89
CA ASP A 36 13.62 2.51 -5.88
C ASP A 36 13.15 1.16 -6.40
N GLU A 37 12.56 0.31 -5.55
CA GLU A 37 11.93 -0.95 -5.98
C GLU A 37 10.71 -0.66 -6.86
N ALA A 38 9.88 0.33 -6.49
CA ALA A 38 8.78 0.78 -7.33
C ALA A 38 9.26 1.24 -8.72
N LYS A 39 10.35 2.04 -8.78
CA LYS A 39 10.97 2.43 -10.05
C LYS A 39 11.53 1.23 -10.83
N ALA A 40 12.17 0.29 -10.16
CA ALA A 40 12.73 -0.91 -10.79
C ALA A 40 11.64 -1.81 -11.38
N ILE A 41 10.51 -1.98 -10.69
CA ILE A 41 9.34 -2.71 -11.20
C ILE A 41 8.81 -2.04 -12.47
N LEU A 42 8.64 -0.72 -12.45
CA LEU A 42 8.18 0.05 -13.60
C LEU A 42 9.13 -0.05 -14.79
N ALA A 43 10.44 0.07 -14.53
CA ALA A 43 11.49 -0.06 -15.55
C ALA A 43 11.49 -1.46 -16.20
N ARG A 44 11.21 -2.52 -15.42
CA ARG A 44 11.10 -3.89 -15.93
C ARG A 44 9.88 -4.09 -16.83
N THR A 45 8.76 -3.45 -16.52
CA THR A 45 7.54 -3.54 -17.35
C THR A 45 7.61 -2.72 -18.64
N GLY A 46 8.40 -1.63 -18.68
CA GLY A 46 8.43 -0.70 -19.82
C GLY A 46 7.16 0.14 -20.00
N GLU A 47 6.14 -0.07 -19.16
CA GLU A 47 4.87 0.65 -19.18
C GLU A 47 4.94 1.95 -18.35
N SER A 48 4.21 2.97 -18.79
CA SER A 48 4.09 4.20 -18.01
C SER A 48 3.21 3.99 -16.76
N PRO A 49 3.49 4.67 -15.63
CA PRO A 49 2.66 4.58 -14.42
C PRO A 49 1.19 4.93 -14.66
N HIS A 50 0.93 5.89 -15.56
CA HIS A 50 -0.41 6.31 -15.95
C HIS A 50 -1.14 5.20 -16.71
N SER A 51 -0.44 4.47 -17.59
CA SER A 51 -1.00 3.33 -18.33
C SER A 51 -1.37 2.18 -17.38
N ILE A 52 -0.49 1.85 -16.44
CA ILE A 52 -0.74 0.81 -15.41
C ILE A 52 -1.99 1.14 -14.58
N LEU A 53 -2.15 2.40 -14.18
CA LEU A 53 -3.35 2.87 -13.46
C LEU A 53 -4.56 3.09 -14.39
N GLY A 54 -4.37 3.12 -15.71
CA GLY A 54 -5.42 3.37 -16.69
C GLY A 54 -5.96 4.80 -16.61
N VAL A 55 -5.10 5.77 -16.31
CA VAL A 55 -5.46 7.18 -16.19
C VAL A 55 -4.73 8.01 -17.25
N SER A 56 -5.25 9.20 -17.53
CA SER A 56 -4.58 10.16 -18.40
C SER A 56 -3.24 10.61 -17.82
N THR A 57 -2.29 11.01 -18.67
CA THR A 57 -1.02 11.63 -18.26
C THR A 57 -1.22 12.96 -17.52
N ASN A 58 -2.37 13.61 -17.72
CA ASN A 58 -2.77 14.83 -17.03
C ASN A 58 -3.75 14.57 -15.87
N ALA A 59 -3.89 13.32 -15.43
CA ALA A 59 -4.83 12.97 -14.37
C ALA A 59 -4.47 13.67 -13.05
N THR A 60 -5.50 14.13 -12.35
CA THR A 60 -5.38 14.74 -11.04
C THR A 60 -5.03 13.70 -9.98
N ILE A 61 -4.46 14.14 -8.85
CA ILE A 61 -4.14 13.27 -7.71
C ILE A 61 -5.40 12.53 -7.20
N SER A 62 -6.57 13.17 -7.28
CA SER A 62 -7.87 12.58 -6.96
C SER A 62 -8.16 11.34 -7.81
N GLU A 63 -8.01 11.48 -9.13
CA GLU A 63 -8.26 10.41 -10.09
C GLU A 63 -7.25 9.27 -9.95
N ILE A 64 -5.96 9.61 -9.78
CA ILE A 64 -4.90 8.63 -9.53
C ILE A 64 -5.22 7.79 -8.28
N LYS A 65 -5.63 8.45 -7.18
CA LYS A 65 -6.04 7.76 -5.95
C LYS A 65 -7.28 6.90 -6.14
N SER A 66 -8.27 7.40 -6.88
CA SER A 66 -9.50 6.65 -7.15
C SER A 66 -9.22 5.40 -7.98
N ALA A 67 -8.52 5.55 -9.10
CA ALA A 67 -8.14 4.46 -9.99
C ALA A 67 -7.31 3.40 -9.26
N TYR A 68 -6.32 3.82 -8.47
CA TYR A 68 -5.51 2.92 -7.65
C TYR A 68 -6.37 2.08 -6.70
N ARG A 69 -7.25 2.71 -5.90
CA ARG A 69 -8.11 1.98 -4.94
C ARG A 69 -9.02 0.98 -5.65
N THR A 70 -9.61 1.38 -6.77
CA THR A 70 -10.50 0.52 -7.56
C THR A 70 -9.75 -0.69 -8.10
N LYS A 71 -8.60 -0.49 -8.76
CA LYS A 71 -7.80 -1.60 -9.31
C LYS A 71 -7.19 -2.48 -8.23
N MET A 72 -6.76 -1.91 -7.11
CA MET A 72 -6.22 -2.68 -5.99
C MET A 72 -7.28 -3.61 -5.39
N LYS A 73 -8.52 -3.13 -5.25
CA LYS A 73 -9.64 -3.98 -4.81
C LYS A 73 -9.92 -5.11 -5.80
N GLN A 74 -9.83 -4.83 -7.10
CA GLN A 74 -10.03 -5.83 -8.15
C GLN A 74 -8.95 -6.91 -8.14
N TRP A 75 -7.69 -6.53 -7.93
CA TRP A 75 -6.53 -7.43 -7.98
C TRP A 75 -5.99 -7.82 -6.60
N HIS A 76 -6.77 -7.63 -5.52
CA HIS A 76 -6.32 -7.99 -4.18
C HIS A 76 -6.17 -9.52 -4.07
N PRO A 77 -5.06 -10.05 -3.53
CA PRO A 77 -4.83 -11.49 -3.43
C PRO A 77 -5.92 -12.20 -2.62
N ASP A 78 -6.44 -11.56 -1.56
CA ASP A 78 -7.53 -12.14 -0.75
C ASP A 78 -8.82 -12.39 -1.55
N SER A 79 -9.11 -11.55 -2.56
CA SER A 79 -10.27 -11.72 -3.44
C SER A 79 -9.98 -12.58 -4.66
N ASN A 80 -8.70 -12.82 -4.97
CA ASN A 80 -8.22 -13.53 -6.16
C ASN A 80 -7.42 -14.78 -5.77
N GLN A 81 -7.92 -15.55 -4.81
CA GLN A 81 -7.24 -16.75 -4.29
C GLN A 81 -7.01 -17.83 -5.35
N HIS A 82 -7.77 -17.82 -6.43
CA HIS A 82 -7.61 -18.72 -7.57
C HIS A 82 -6.45 -18.32 -8.51
N GLN A 83 -5.93 -17.11 -8.39
CA GLN A 83 -4.87 -16.57 -9.24
C GLN A 83 -3.89 -15.69 -8.45
N ILE A 84 -3.44 -16.19 -7.30
CA ILE A 84 -2.63 -15.43 -6.32
C ILE A 84 -1.39 -14.82 -6.99
N GLU A 85 -0.66 -15.57 -7.80
CA GLU A 85 0.57 -15.08 -8.46
C GLU A 85 0.29 -13.85 -9.33
N LYS A 86 -0.73 -13.92 -10.19
CA LYS A 86 -1.14 -12.80 -11.05
C LYS A 86 -1.67 -11.63 -10.24
N ALA A 87 -2.46 -11.90 -9.20
CA ALA A 87 -2.99 -10.87 -8.31
C ALA A 87 -1.87 -10.11 -7.59
N VAL A 88 -0.87 -10.82 -7.07
CA VAL A 88 0.31 -10.25 -6.44
C VAL A 88 1.11 -9.42 -7.44
N GLU A 89 1.37 -9.94 -8.63
CA GLU A 89 2.11 -9.21 -9.67
C GLU A 89 1.40 -7.90 -10.05
N MET A 90 0.08 -7.96 -10.28
CA MET A 90 -0.72 -6.78 -10.62
C MET A 90 -0.79 -5.79 -9.47
N ALA A 91 -1.01 -6.26 -8.23
CA ALA A 91 -1.00 -5.41 -7.04
C ALA A 91 0.35 -4.70 -6.84
N GLN A 92 1.47 -5.39 -7.09
CA GLN A 92 2.80 -4.80 -7.06
C GLN A 92 2.97 -3.70 -8.12
N LYS A 93 2.55 -3.94 -9.37
CA LYS A 93 2.59 -2.93 -10.44
C LYS A 93 1.75 -1.70 -10.10
N LEU A 94 0.53 -1.91 -9.60
CA LEU A 94 -0.37 -0.82 -9.19
C LEU A 94 0.24 0.02 -8.05
N SER A 95 0.82 -0.64 -7.06
CA SER A 95 1.50 0.01 -5.93
C SER A 95 2.71 0.81 -6.39
N ALA A 96 3.52 0.25 -7.29
CA ALA A 96 4.68 0.92 -7.85
C ALA A 96 4.31 2.17 -8.67
N ALA A 97 3.28 2.06 -9.51
CA ALA A 97 2.76 3.18 -10.28
C ALA A 97 2.22 4.31 -9.38
N TYR A 98 1.42 3.95 -8.37
CA TYR A 98 0.88 4.92 -7.41
C TYR A 98 1.96 5.62 -6.59
N ALA A 99 2.95 4.88 -6.10
CA ALA A 99 4.08 5.42 -5.33
C ALA A 99 4.89 6.45 -6.15
N THR A 100 5.01 6.23 -7.47
CA THR A 100 5.73 7.12 -8.38
C THR A 100 4.94 8.41 -8.66
N LEU A 101 3.61 8.31 -8.84
CA LEU A 101 2.76 9.46 -9.15
C LEU A 101 2.35 10.29 -7.93
N ASN A 102 2.38 9.72 -6.71
CA ASN A 102 2.01 10.41 -5.48
C ASN A 102 3.08 10.35 -4.38
N PRO A 103 4.26 10.97 -4.58
CA PRO A 103 5.35 10.95 -3.59
C PRO A 103 5.04 11.78 -2.33
N LYS A 104 4.11 12.75 -2.39
CA LYS A 104 3.84 13.73 -1.33
C LYS A 104 3.06 13.20 -0.12
N GLN A 105 2.54 11.97 -0.17
CA GLN A 105 1.75 11.40 0.93
C GLN A 105 2.58 10.56 1.92
N LYS A 106 3.92 10.54 1.77
CA LYS A 106 4.83 10.04 2.80
C LYS A 106 4.88 11.07 3.94
N LYS A 107 3.95 10.98 4.90
CA LYS A 107 4.03 11.70 6.18
C LYS A 107 4.63 10.78 7.24
#